data_AF-A0AA36A3D5-F1
#
_entry.id   AF-A0AA36A3D5-F1
#
_cell.length_a   1.000
_cell.length_b   1.000
_cell.length_c   1.000
_cell.angle_alpha   90.00
_cell.angle_beta   90.00
_cell.angle_gamma   90.00
#
_symmetry.space_group_name_H-M   'P 1'
#
loop_
_entity.id
_entity.type
_entity.pdbx_description
1 polymer ?
#
loop_
_entity_poly.entity_id
_entity_poly.type
_entity_poly.pdbx_seq_one_letter_code
_entity_poly.pdbx_strand_id
1 'polypeptide(L)'
;MKEEEVNRCQIQEWYPKFKYTTIKTIIHELPESFIQYLLDDSEQESDDESEQLPLPPLFPELESQINESIKTLGCAIFPKLNWTSPKDSAWINSTGTLKCTSFIKISILLKSSDSLLHDLCHVHDLCNDCNAPRPDHFFLALQKWYPSLHPEMEFRCFVRNHILVGISQREVTWFYSILIEKKHELETGI
;
A
#
# COMPACT_ATOMS: atom_id res chain seq x y z
N MET A 1 17.29 -10.30 -8.84
CA MET A 1 16.20 -9.82 -9.74
C MET A 1 16.80 -8.72 -10.63
N LYS A 2 16.23 -8.41 -11.80
CA LYS A 2 16.66 -7.22 -12.55
C LYS A 2 15.91 -6.00 -12.05
N GLU A 3 16.57 -4.84 -12.01
CA GLU A 3 15.95 -3.56 -11.61
C GLU A 3 14.69 -3.26 -12.44
N GLU A 4 14.74 -3.49 -13.74
CA GLU A 4 13.61 -3.32 -14.65
C GLU A 4 12.39 -4.17 -14.24
N GLU A 5 12.60 -5.37 -13.69
CA GLU A 5 11.51 -6.24 -13.22
C GLU A 5 10.82 -5.63 -12.00
N VAL A 6 11.59 -5.04 -11.09
CA VAL A 6 11.07 -4.35 -9.90
C VAL A 6 10.32 -3.08 -10.31
N ASN A 7 10.89 -2.29 -11.22
CA ASN A 7 10.29 -1.05 -11.71
C ASN A 7 8.95 -1.29 -12.41
N ARG A 8 8.84 -2.35 -13.22
CA ARG A 8 7.56 -2.71 -13.86
C ARG A 8 6.45 -3.13 -12.88
N CYS A 9 6.81 -3.50 -11.66
CA CYS A 9 5.86 -3.86 -10.60
C CYS A 9 5.36 -2.64 -9.80
N GLN A 10 5.86 -1.43 -10.08
CA GLN A 10 5.39 -0.21 -9.43
C GLN A 10 3.96 0.14 -9.84
N ILE A 11 3.15 0.62 -8.90
CA ILE A 11 1.73 0.87 -9.17
C ILE A 11 1.47 1.82 -10.33
N GLN A 12 2.25 2.89 -10.47
CA GLN A 12 2.08 3.86 -11.55
C GLN A 12 2.37 3.26 -12.93
N GLU A 13 3.16 2.18 -13.02
CA GLU A 13 3.50 1.50 -14.27
C GLU A 13 2.38 0.56 -14.76
N TRP A 14 1.80 -0.22 -13.84
CA TRP A 14 0.77 -1.21 -14.21
C TRP A 14 -0.65 -0.69 -14.09
N TYR A 15 -0.94 0.25 -13.18
CA TYR A 15 -2.31 0.73 -12.96
C TYR A 15 -2.95 1.32 -14.22
N PRO A 16 -2.27 2.13 -15.06
CA PRO A 16 -2.86 2.63 -16.30
C PRO A 16 -3.29 1.51 -17.27
N LYS A 17 -2.55 0.40 -17.31
CA LYS A 17 -2.83 -0.75 -18.18
C LYS A 17 -4.04 -1.56 -17.71
N PHE A 18 -4.26 -1.63 -16.39
CA PHE A 18 -5.31 -2.44 -15.76
C PHE A 18 -6.41 -1.62 -15.10
N LYS A 19 -6.51 -0.32 -15.42
CA LYS A 19 -7.42 0.64 -14.78
C LYS A 19 -8.88 0.18 -14.73
N TYR A 20 -9.33 -0.53 -15.76
CA TYR A 20 -10.73 -1.00 -15.89
C TYR A 20 -11.01 -2.32 -15.17
N THR A 21 -9.97 -3.05 -14.77
CA THR A 21 -10.07 -4.36 -14.11
C THR A 21 -9.56 -4.32 -12.67
N THR A 22 -9.22 -3.13 -12.16
CA THR A 22 -8.70 -2.92 -10.81
C THR A 22 -9.53 -1.88 -10.06
N ILE A 23 -9.33 -1.79 -8.76
CA ILE A 23 -10.00 -0.82 -7.90
C ILE A 23 -9.61 0.59 -8.31
N LYS A 24 -10.61 1.47 -8.41
CA LYS A 24 -10.39 2.90 -8.67
C LYS A 24 -9.34 3.46 -7.69
N THR A 25 -8.23 3.89 -8.25
CA THR A 25 -7.05 4.39 -7.54
C THR A 25 -6.64 5.76 -8.08
N ILE A 26 -6.23 6.66 -7.19
CA ILE A 26 -5.60 7.94 -7.53
C ILE A 26 -4.16 7.86 -7.01
N ILE A 27 -3.21 8.28 -7.82
CA ILE A 27 -1.77 8.19 -7.52
C ILE A 27 -1.23 9.60 -7.38
N HIS A 28 -0.48 9.84 -6.31
CA HIS A 28 0.21 11.10 -6.02
C HIS A 28 1.70 10.85 -5.94
N GLU A 29 2.50 11.69 -6.58
CA GLU A 29 3.94 11.71 -6.33
C GLU A 29 4.20 12.31 -4.96
N LEU A 30 5.08 11.68 -4.19
CA LEU A 30 5.41 12.12 -2.84
C LEU A 30 6.59 13.09 -2.87
N PRO A 31 6.50 14.26 -2.21
CA PRO A 31 7.62 15.16 -2.05
C PRO A 31 8.74 14.49 -1.25
N GLU A 32 10.00 14.75 -1.60
CA GLU A 32 11.16 14.24 -0.86
C GLU A 32 11.12 14.60 0.63
N SER A 33 10.59 15.77 0.97
CA SER A 33 10.38 16.19 2.36
C SER A 33 9.42 15.28 3.14
N PHE A 34 8.41 14.72 2.46
CA PHE A 34 7.49 13.76 3.07
C PHE A 34 8.16 12.40 3.23
N ILE A 35 8.98 11.99 2.27
CA ILE A 35 9.77 10.75 2.35
C ILE A 35 10.75 10.83 3.52
N GLN A 36 11.45 11.95 3.68
CA GLN A 36 12.33 12.17 4.82
C GLN A 36 11.56 12.11 6.14
N TYR A 37 10.34 12.66 6.20
CA TYR A 37 9.48 12.56 7.38
C TYR A 37 9.07 11.10 7.71
N LEU A 38 8.82 10.27 6.70
CA LEU A 38 8.52 8.85 6.90
C LEU A 38 9.74 8.08 7.42
N LEU A 39 10.95 8.45 6.96
CA LEU A 39 12.22 7.85 7.36
C LEU A 39 12.76 8.36 8.70
N ASP A 40 12.24 9.49 9.18
CA ASP A 40 12.72 10.11 10.41
C ASP A 40 12.25 9.30 11.62
N ASP A 41 13.12 8.48 12.19
CA ASP A 41 12.89 7.70 13.42
C ASP A 41 12.87 8.57 14.68
N SER A 42 12.69 9.89 14.57
CA SER A 42 12.43 10.73 15.73
C SER A 42 11.08 10.36 16.36
N GLU A 43 11.08 9.30 17.16
CA GLU A 43 10.16 9.15 18.27
C GLU A 43 10.29 10.45 19.07
N GLN A 44 9.25 11.29 19.01
CA GLN A 44 9.10 12.34 20.00
C GLN A 44 8.72 11.66 21.33
N GLU A 45 9.66 10.92 21.90
CA GLU A 45 9.68 10.65 23.34
C GLU A 45 10.19 11.92 24.02
N SER A 46 9.35 12.97 24.01
CA SER A 46 9.45 13.99 25.04
C SER A 46 8.80 13.41 26.28
N ASP A 47 9.65 13.00 27.21
CA ASP A 47 9.36 12.45 28.54
C ASP A 47 8.75 13.52 29.49
N ASP A 48 7.78 14.29 28.98
CA ASP A 48 7.12 15.38 29.70
C ASP A 48 5.61 15.08 29.75
N GLU A 49 5.06 14.95 30.96
CA GLU A 49 3.65 14.65 31.26
C GLU A 49 2.71 15.79 30.79
N SER A 50 2.61 15.98 29.48
CA SER A 50 1.60 16.80 28.84
C SER A 50 1.14 16.07 27.58
N GLU A 51 -0.16 15.82 27.47
CA GLU A 51 -0.79 15.22 26.30
C GLU A 51 -0.62 16.10 25.05
N GLN A 52 0.58 16.18 24.48
CA GLN A 52 0.82 16.85 23.22
C GLN A 52 0.90 15.77 22.14
N LEU A 53 -0.22 15.58 21.44
CA LEU A 53 -0.25 14.85 20.17
C LEU A 53 0.92 15.34 19.31
N PRO A 54 1.76 14.44 18.74
CA PRO A 54 2.89 14.85 17.91
C PRO A 54 2.40 15.83 16.85
N LEU A 55 3.03 17.01 16.76
CA LEU A 55 2.68 18.05 15.80
C LEU A 55 2.69 17.41 14.40
N PRO A 56 1.54 17.30 13.71
CA PRO A 56 1.51 16.70 12.40
C PRO A 56 2.37 17.56 11.47
N PRO A 57 3.22 16.95 10.62
CA PRO A 57 4.00 17.72 9.69
C PRO A 57 3.05 18.44 8.73
N LEU A 58 3.17 19.75 8.65
CA LEU A 58 2.32 20.58 7.80
C LEU A 58 2.84 20.47 6.37
N PHE A 59 2.34 19.48 5.63
CA PHE A 59 2.45 19.41 4.18
C PHE A 59 1.14 19.90 3.55
N PRO A 60 0.80 21.21 3.63
CA PRO A 60 -0.54 21.71 3.31
C PRO A 60 -0.95 21.45 1.86
N GLU A 61 0.01 21.49 0.93
CA GLU A 61 -0.24 21.20 -0.49
C GLU A 61 -0.59 19.72 -0.69
N LEU A 62 0.25 18.81 -0.17
CA LEU A 62 0.03 17.36 -0.25
C LEU A 62 -1.25 16.97 0.49
N GLU A 63 -1.49 17.53 1.67
CA GLU A 63 -2.69 17.32 2.47
C GLU A 63 -3.94 17.73 1.70
N SER A 64 -3.93 18.90 1.05
CA SER A 64 -5.06 19.36 0.24
C SER A 64 -5.34 18.40 -0.92
N GLN A 65 -4.31 18.01 -1.68
CA GLN A 65 -4.43 17.08 -2.81
C GLN A 65 -4.98 15.70 -2.38
N ILE A 66 -4.48 15.18 -1.26
CA ILE A 66 -4.92 13.90 -0.71
C ILE A 66 -6.36 14.00 -0.19
N ASN A 67 -6.72 15.06 0.52
CA ASN A 67 -8.08 15.25 1.03
C ASN A 67 -9.11 15.41 -0.10
N GLU A 68 -8.76 16.07 -1.20
CA GLU A 68 -9.60 16.12 -2.41
C GLU A 68 -9.75 14.74 -3.05
N SER A 69 -8.69 13.95 -3.09
CA SER A 69 -8.71 12.58 -3.61
C SER A 69 -9.56 11.65 -2.74
N ILE A 70 -9.49 11.79 -1.42
CA ILE A 70 -10.34 11.06 -0.46
C ILE A 70 -11.82 11.36 -0.74
N LYS A 71 -12.19 12.63 -0.91
CA LYS A 71 -13.57 13.02 -1.28
C LYS A 71 -14.00 12.37 -2.60
N THR A 72 -13.13 12.41 -3.61
CA THR A 72 -13.40 11.83 -4.95
C THR A 72 -13.55 10.30 -4.95
N LEU A 73 -12.92 9.62 -3.99
CA LEU A 73 -12.96 8.16 -3.85
C LEU A 73 -14.08 7.66 -2.93
N GLY A 74 -14.85 8.56 -2.32
CA GLY A 74 -15.99 8.19 -1.46
C GLY A 74 -15.68 8.22 0.04
N CYS A 75 -14.79 9.11 0.47
CA CYS A 75 -14.43 9.42 1.86
C CYS A 75 -13.76 8.30 2.67
N ALA A 76 -13.58 7.12 2.09
CA ALA A 76 -12.86 6.01 2.67
C ALA A 76 -11.89 5.45 1.63
N ILE A 77 -10.62 5.39 2.00
CA ILE A 77 -9.56 4.92 1.11
C ILE A 77 -8.66 3.90 1.81
N PHE A 78 -7.85 3.24 1.00
CA PHE A 78 -6.75 2.37 1.39
C PHE A 78 -5.44 2.94 0.79
N PRO A 79 -4.47 3.36 1.61
CA PRO A 79 -3.20 3.88 1.11
C PRO A 79 -2.18 2.76 0.89
N LYS A 80 -1.36 2.88 -0.14
CA LYS A 80 -0.16 2.04 -0.34
C LYS A 80 0.92 2.80 -1.10
N LEU A 81 2.17 2.38 -0.96
CA LEU A 81 3.29 2.92 -1.74
C LEU A 81 3.43 2.19 -3.09
N ASN A 82 4.56 2.41 -3.75
CA ASN A 82 4.89 1.89 -5.09
C ASN A 82 4.64 0.37 -5.19
N TRP A 83 5.03 -0.41 -4.18
CA TRP A 83 4.91 -1.88 -4.19
C TRP A 83 4.08 -2.40 -3.03
N THR A 84 4.37 -1.94 -1.81
CA THR A 84 3.91 -2.54 -0.57
C THR A 84 2.74 -1.76 0.04
N SER A 85 1.86 -2.51 0.70
CA SER A 85 0.78 -1.94 1.50
C SER A 85 1.11 -2.08 2.98
N PRO A 86 0.74 -1.11 3.84
CA PRO A 86 1.13 -1.06 5.25
C PRO A 86 0.29 -2.01 6.12
N LYS A 87 0.29 -3.30 5.79
CA LYS A 87 -0.59 -4.29 6.42
C LYS A 87 -0.24 -4.59 7.88
N ASP A 88 1.04 -4.50 8.18
CA ASP A 88 1.64 -4.64 9.50
C ASP A 88 1.25 -3.51 10.45
N SER A 89 0.90 -2.31 9.96
CA SER A 89 0.48 -1.19 10.81
C SER A 89 -1.04 -1.07 11.00
N ALA A 90 -1.82 -2.10 10.64
CA ALA A 90 -3.28 -2.11 10.80
C ALA A 90 -3.73 -1.87 12.25
N TRP A 91 -2.88 -2.20 13.24
CA TRP A 91 -3.11 -2.00 14.68
C TRP A 91 -3.23 -0.53 15.10
N ILE A 92 -2.71 0.42 14.31
CA ILE A 92 -2.82 1.86 14.58
C ILE A 92 -4.26 2.33 14.55
N ASN A 93 -5.09 1.68 13.73
CA ASN A 93 -6.51 2.01 13.66
C ASN A 93 -7.26 1.22 14.73
N SER A 94 -8.10 1.88 15.51
CA SER A 94 -8.94 1.23 16.54
C SER A 94 -9.87 0.15 16.00
N THR A 95 -10.13 0.17 14.69
CA THR A 95 -10.92 -0.86 14.00
C THR A 95 -10.10 -2.06 13.52
N GLY A 96 -8.76 -2.03 13.62
CA GLY A 96 -7.85 -3.03 13.05
C GLY A 96 -7.86 -3.05 11.53
N THR A 97 -8.36 -2.00 10.87
CA THR A 97 -8.47 -1.92 9.41
C THR A 97 -7.50 -0.89 8.82
N LEU A 98 -7.14 -1.09 7.55
CA LEU A 98 -6.30 -0.18 6.76
C LEU A 98 -7.11 0.96 6.11
N LYS A 99 -8.31 1.22 6.64
CA LYS A 99 -9.20 2.27 6.17
C LYS A 99 -8.74 3.63 6.71
N CYS A 100 -8.42 4.55 5.81
CA CYS A 100 -8.13 5.94 6.15
C CYS A 100 -9.20 6.89 5.60
N THR A 101 -9.38 8.01 6.31
CA THR A 101 -10.39 9.05 5.98
C THR A 101 -9.80 10.46 5.99
N SER A 102 -8.53 10.63 6.34
CA SER A 102 -7.84 11.91 6.41
C SER A 102 -6.34 11.72 6.13
N PHE A 103 -5.66 12.79 5.72
CA PHE A 103 -4.21 12.80 5.52
C PHE A 103 -3.45 12.35 6.78
N ILE A 104 -3.76 12.94 7.94
CA ILE A 104 -3.09 12.60 9.22
C ILE A 104 -3.12 11.09 9.50
N LYS A 105 -4.26 10.43 9.29
CA LYS A 105 -4.37 8.97 9.48
C LYS A 105 -3.48 8.20 8.52
N ILE A 106 -3.34 8.66 7.28
CA ILE A 106 -2.45 8.06 6.29
C ILE A 106 -1.00 8.24 6.75
N SER A 107 -0.60 9.46 7.14
CA SER A 107 0.76 9.76 7.59
C SER A 107 1.18 8.89 8.77
N ILE A 108 0.33 8.74 9.79
CA ILE A 108 0.61 7.87 10.94
C ILE A 108 0.69 6.40 10.50
N LEU A 109 -0.27 5.93 9.69
CA LEU A 109 -0.29 4.54 9.22
C LEU A 109 0.97 4.18 8.41
N LEU A 110 1.42 5.09 7.53
CA LEU A 110 2.61 4.88 6.72
C LEU A 110 3.88 4.93 7.59
N LYS A 111 3.95 5.86 8.54
CA LYS A 111 5.09 6.01 9.45
C LYS A 111 5.27 4.82 10.39
N SER A 112 4.18 4.19 10.81
CA SER A 112 4.21 3.03 11.72
C SER A 112 4.35 1.67 11.02
N SER A 113 4.70 1.64 9.73
CA SER A 113 4.79 0.41 8.94
C SER A 113 6.24 0.09 8.57
N ASP A 114 6.80 -0.93 9.22
CA ASP A 114 8.16 -1.44 8.94
C ASP A 114 8.26 -1.99 7.51
N SER A 115 7.17 -2.56 7.00
CA SER A 115 7.10 -3.09 5.64
C SER A 115 7.30 -2.01 4.58
N LEU A 116 6.96 -0.75 4.89
CA LEU A 116 7.20 0.37 3.97
C LEU A 116 8.63 0.91 4.05
N LEU A 117 9.35 0.73 5.16
CA LEU A 117 10.77 1.05 5.23
C LEU A 117 11.57 0.23 4.20
N HIS A 118 11.17 -1.03 3.99
CA HIS A 118 11.73 -1.85 2.91
C HIS A 118 11.51 -1.20 1.54
N ASP A 119 10.30 -0.67 1.27
CA ASP A 119 9.97 0.02 0.02
C ASP A 119 10.82 1.29 -0.21
N LEU A 120 11.17 2.00 0.86
CA LEU A 120 11.90 3.27 0.80
C LEU A 120 13.43 3.08 0.72
N CYS A 121 13.96 2.06 1.41
CA CYS A 121 15.41 1.91 1.60
C CYS A 121 16.02 0.68 0.92
N HIS A 122 15.26 -0.40 0.75
CA HIS A 122 15.81 -1.74 0.50
C HIS A 122 15.32 -2.42 -0.79
N VAL A 123 14.46 -1.76 -1.58
CA VAL A 123 13.91 -2.35 -2.81
C VAL A 123 15.00 -2.74 -3.81
N HIS A 124 16.06 -1.95 -3.90
CA HIS A 124 17.16 -2.20 -4.83
C HIS A 124 18.19 -3.21 -4.30
N ASP A 125 18.17 -3.56 -3.00
CA ASP A 125 19.07 -4.56 -2.42
C ASP A 125 18.82 -5.97 -3.01
N LEU A 126 17.62 -6.21 -3.56
CA LEU A 126 17.24 -7.46 -4.21
C LEU A 126 17.66 -7.53 -5.69
N CYS A 127 18.23 -6.45 -6.22
CA CYS A 127 18.63 -6.32 -7.61
C CYS A 127 20.13 -6.53 -7.78
N ASN A 128 20.51 -7.36 -8.74
CA ASN A 128 21.92 -7.70 -8.95
C ASN A 128 22.67 -6.62 -9.75
N ASP A 129 21.93 -5.69 -10.37
CA ASP A 129 22.43 -4.76 -11.38
C ASP A 129 22.21 -3.27 -10.99
N CYS A 130 21.77 -2.99 -9.75
CA CYS A 130 21.47 -1.63 -9.30
C CYS A 130 22.74 -0.85 -8.92
N ASN A 131 22.88 0.35 -9.48
CA ASN A 131 23.94 1.29 -9.08
C ASN A 131 23.48 2.31 -8.03
N ALA A 132 22.17 2.43 -7.80
CA ALA A 132 21.56 3.36 -6.85
C ALA A 132 20.84 2.61 -5.73
N PRO A 133 20.99 3.02 -4.46
CA PRO A 133 20.41 2.33 -3.31
C PRO A 133 18.89 2.51 -3.19
N ARG A 134 18.32 3.56 -3.79
CA ARG A 134 16.88 3.86 -3.72
C ARG A 134 16.33 4.42 -5.04
N PRO A 135 15.01 4.32 -5.29
CA PRO A 135 14.33 5.03 -6.38
C PRO A 135 14.38 6.55 -6.22
N ASP A 136 14.34 7.28 -7.33
CA ASP A 136 14.31 8.76 -7.34
C ASP A 136 12.95 9.34 -6.95
N HIS A 137 11.87 8.59 -7.23
CA HIS A 137 10.49 9.04 -7.04
C HIS A 137 9.65 7.99 -6.32
N PHE A 138 8.86 8.46 -5.36
CA PHE A 138 7.92 7.65 -4.60
C PHE A 138 6.49 8.09 -4.87
N PHE A 139 5.57 7.13 -4.87
CA PHE A 139 4.18 7.36 -5.22
C PHE A 139 3.25 6.80 -4.14
N LEU A 140 2.33 7.63 -3.68
CA LEU A 140 1.23 7.25 -2.82
C LEU A 140 0.00 6.94 -3.66
N ALA A 141 -0.43 5.68 -3.62
CA ALA A 141 -1.65 5.24 -4.24
C ALA A 141 -2.79 5.17 -3.23
N LEU A 142 -3.83 5.96 -3.49
CA LEU A 142 -5.08 5.99 -2.73
C LEU A 142 -6.12 5.15 -3.47
N GLN A 143 -6.40 3.96 -2.96
CA GLN A 143 -7.42 3.08 -3.53
C GLN A 143 -8.75 3.31 -2.82
N LYS A 144 -9.86 3.28 -3.55
CA LYS A 144 -11.20 3.34 -2.93
C LYS A 144 -11.39 2.17 -1.97
N TRP A 145 -11.83 2.46 -0.75
CA TRP A 145 -12.14 1.43 0.24
C TRP A 145 -13.46 0.72 -0.11
N TYR A 146 -13.42 -0.61 -0.16
CA TYR A 146 -14.59 -1.46 -0.35
C TYR A 146 -14.78 -2.36 0.89
N PRO A 147 -15.80 -2.10 1.73
CA PRO A 147 -16.07 -2.90 2.91
C PRO A 147 -16.44 -4.37 2.59
N SER A 148 -16.88 -4.62 1.36
CA SER A 148 -17.31 -5.94 0.87
C SER A 148 -16.18 -6.78 0.29
N LEU A 149 -14.91 -6.37 0.45
CA LEU A 149 -13.78 -7.21 0.06
C LEU A 149 -13.57 -8.28 1.13
N HIS A 150 -13.89 -9.51 0.77
CA HIS A 150 -13.77 -10.67 1.63
C HIS A 150 -12.37 -11.27 1.49
N PRO A 151 -11.55 -11.35 2.57
CA PRO A 151 -10.22 -11.94 2.50
C PRO A 151 -10.21 -13.38 1.99
N GLU A 152 -11.30 -14.13 2.21
CA GLU A 152 -11.46 -15.49 1.68
C GLU A 152 -11.45 -15.56 0.15
N MET A 153 -11.89 -14.51 -0.54
CA MET A 153 -11.99 -14.43 -1.99
C MET A 153 -10.79 -13.71 -2.63
N GLU A 154 -9.71 -13.53 -1.87
CA GLU A 154 -8.46 -13.02 -2.40
C GLU A 154 -7.52 -14.17 -2.78
N PHE A 155 -7.03 -14.13 -4.04
CA PHE A 155 -6.12 -15.14 -4.57
C PHE A 155 -4.81 -14.51 -5.04
N ARG A 156 -3.74 -15.31 -4.99
CA ARG A 156 -2.45 -15.00 -5.61
C ARG A 156 -2.29 -15.87 -6.84
N CYS A 157 -2.12 -15.23 -7.98
CA CYS A 157 -1.92 -15.89 -9.27
C CYS A 157 -0.44 -15.83 -9.66
N PHE A 158 0.10 -16.95 -10.14
CA PHE A 158 1.49 -17.08 -10.55
C PHE A 158 1.52 -17.27 -12.07
N VAL A 159 2.20 -16.37 -12.77
CA VAL A 159 2.27 -16.37 -14.24
C VAL A 159 3.73 -16.52 -14.67
N ARG A 160 3.98 -17.45 -15.61
CA ARG A 160 5.29 -17.65 -16.23
C ARG A 160 5.12 -17.79 -17.73
N ASN A 161 5.91 -17.05 -18.51
CA ASN A 161 5.84 -17.06 -19.98
C ASN A 161 4.41 -16.80 -20.51
N HIS A 162 3.69 -15.85 -19.90
CA HIS A 162 2.29 -15.54 -20.21
C HIS A 162 1.28 -16.69 -19.98
N ILE A 163 1.67 -17.72 -19.24
CA ILE A 163 0.81 -18.84 -18.85
C ILE A 163 0.57 -18.79 -17.34
N LEU A 164 -0.69 -18.90 -16.93
CA LEU A 164 -1.06 -19.08 -15.53
C LEU A 164 -0.61 -20.46 -15.06
N VAL A 165 0.38 -20.52 -14.18
CA VAL A 165 1.00 -21.77 -13.70
C VAL A 165 0.48 -22.21 -12.34
N GLY A 166 -0.19 -21.32 -11.60
CA GLY A 166 -0.76 -21.67 -10.31
C GLY A 166 -1.57 -20.54 -9.71
N ILE A 167 -2.49 -20.91 -8.82
CA ILE A 167 -3.29 -20.01 -7.99
C ILE A 167 -3.20 -20.54 -6.55
N SER A 168 -3.04 -19.65 -5.58
CA SER A 168 -3.18 -19.97 -4.15
C SER A 168 -4.11 -18.97 -3.48
N GLN A 169 -4.67 -19.35 -2.33
CA GLN A 169 -5.32 -18.37 -1.46
C GLN A 169 -4.29 -17.34 -0.98
N ARG A 170 -4.69 -16.07 -0.92
CA ARG A 170 -3.83 -14.98 -0.43
C ARG A 170 -3.77 -14.96 1.08
N GLU A 171 -4.90 -15.21 1.72
CA GLU A 171 -5.00 -15.41 3.16
C GLU A 171 -4.86 -16.91 3.49
N VAL A 172 -3.90 -17.25 4.34
CA VAL A 172 -3.52 -18.61 4.74
C VAL A 172 -3.78 -18.92 6.22
N THR A 173 -4.20 -17.96 7.04
CA THR A 173 -4.40 -18.22 8.48
C THR A 173 -5.71 -18.95 8.81
N TRP A 174 -6.71 -18.84 7.95
CA TRP A 174 -8.03 -19.46 8.13
C TRP A 174 -8.39 -20.41 7.00
N PHE A 175 -9.04 -21.52 7.36
CA PHE A 175 -9.64 -22.44 6.40
C PHE A 175 -11.08 -22.01 6.08
N TYR A 176 -11.38 -21.84 4.79
CA TYR A 176 -12.70 -21.42 4.31
C TYR A 176 -13.36 -22.52 3.48
N SER A 177 -14.34 -23.22 4.06
CA SER A 177 -15.02 -24.35 3.41
C SER A 177 -15.73 -23.96 2.09
N ILE A 178 -16.23 -22.72 2.00
CA ILE A 178 -16.88 -22.16 0.81
C ILE A 178 -16.00 -22.23 -0.45
N LEU A 179 -14.67 -22.22 -0.29
CA LEU A 179 -13.73 -22.31 -1.41
C LEU A 179 -13.73 -23.69 -2.08
N ILE A 180 -14.02 -24.74 -1.31
CA ILE A 180 -14.17 -26.10 -1.85
C ILE A 180 -15.44 -26.17 -2.69
N GLU A 181 -16.53 -25.61 -2.17
CA GLU A 181 -17.84 -25.59 -2.84
C GLU A 181 -17.79 -24.80 -4.15
N LYS A 182 -17.08 -23.67 -4.17
CA LYS A 182 -16.98 -22.77 -5.33
C LYS A 182 -15.77 -23.00 -6.24
N LYS A 183 -15.00 -24.06 -6.02
CA LYS A 183 -13.73 -24.31 -6.71
C LYS A 183 -13.86 -24.21 -8.25
N HIS A 184 -14.86 -24.87 -8.82
CA HIS A 184 -15.04 -24.89 -10.27
C HIS A 184 -15.39 -23.51 -10.85
N GLU A 185 -16.19 -22.71 -10.14
CA GLU A 185 -16.51 -21.34 -10.54
C GLU A 185 -15.26 -20.45 -10.51
N LEU A 186 -14.45 -20.58 -9.46
CA LEU A 186 -13.22 -19.83 -9.27
C LEU A 186 -12.17 -20.15 -10.33
N GLU A 187 -12.01 -21.43 -10.71
CA GLU A 187 -11.09 -21.86 -11.78
C GLU A 187 -11.46 -21.30 -13.15
N THR A 188 -12.74 -21.01 -13.40
CA THR A 188 -13.20 -20.48 -14.69
C THR A 188 -13.17 -18.94 -14.73
N GLY A 189 -13.20 -18.29 -13.57
CA GLY A 189 -13.28 -16.83 -13.44
C GLY A 189 -11.95 -16.08 -13.40
N ILE A 190 -10.83 -16.80 -13.24
CA ILE A 190 -9.45 -16.27 -13.13
C ILE A 190 -8.70 -16.57 -14.44
#